data_AF-A0A8T0EL90-F1
#
_entry.id   AF-A0A8T0EL90-F1
#
_cell.length_a   1.000
_cell.length_b   1.000
_cell.length_c   1.000
_cell.angle_alpha   90.00
_cell.angle_beta   90.00
_cell.angle_gamma   90.00
#
_symmetry.space_group_name_H-M   'P 1'
#
loop_
_entity.id
_entity.type
_entity.pdbx_description
1 polymer ?
#
loop_
_entity_poly.entity_id
_entity_poly.type
_entity_poly.pdbx_seq_one_letter_code
_entity_poly.pdbx_strand_id
1 'polypeptide(L)'
;MTSKRKAAESKGPNSDFCEFLQELADYEKNVNRNIHKYNAYSTAASSLARHPVRIKSGKEAQALKGVGKKIADKIDEFIDTGKLEKLEKIRKDDTSQAINLLTKVIGIGPAAAQKFVKEGITTIEDLKKNVDKLNHQQKIGLKYFDDFEKKIPHAEMEEFEKKIVNICHGIDEKYIVTICGSYRRGALESGDIDILLTHPTYSSTDPKQPHLLKQVISKLEKEGLITDTLSLGEAKYMGVCRLKEGYPFRRIDIRVFPHDQYYCATLYFTGSGLFNQQMRQHAVEHNFTINEYSIRPIGSRGTPGEPLEVTSEKDIFDYINYPYKEPHERNIELGHGSTVDQEEIVEPTPPFPPTAEGGGLPPGRLC
;
A
#
# COMPACT_ATOMS: atom_id res chain seq x y z
N MET A 1 -3.39 -25.67 34.87
CA MET A 1 -4.58 -25.54 34.00
C MET A 1 -4.27 -24.51 32.93
N THR A 2 -4.28 -24.96 31.68
CA THR A 2 -3.78 -24.28 30.47
C THR A 2 -4.63 -23.08 30.08
N SER A 3 -4.03 -21.89 30.08
CA SER A 3 -4.62 -20.67 29.51
C SER A 3 -4.58 -20.75 27.99
N LYS A 4 -5.76 -20.77 27.37
CA LYS A 4 -5.96 -20.72 25.92
C LYS A 4 -5.38 -19.40 25.39
N ARG A 5 -4.25 -19.46 24.69
CA ARG A 5 -3.78 -18.38 23.82
C ARG A 5 -4.83 -18.17 22.72
N LYS A 6 -5.28 -16.91 22.59
CA LYS A 6 -6.08 -16.40 21.47
C LYS A 6 -5.52 -16.92 20.14
N ALA A 7 -6.41 -17.33 19.24
CA ALA A 7 -6.08 -17.73 17.88
C ALA A 7 -5.25 -16.61 17.22
N ALA A 8 -4.00 -16.91 16.87
CA ALA A 8 -3.19 -16.04 16.05
C ALA A 8 -3.74 -16.10 14.63
N GLU A 9 -4.04 -14.94 14.05
CA GLU A 9 -4.41 -14.77 12.65
C GLU A 9 -3.44 -15.55 11.76
N SER A 10 -3.99 -16.26 10.77
CA SER A 10 -3.26 -17.15 9.87
C SER A 10 -2.25 -16.35 9.02
N LYS A 11 -1.06 -16.11 9.55
CA LYS A 11 0.07 -15.61 8.78
C LYS A 11 0.38 -16.62 7.66
N GLY A 12 0.50 -16.14 6.42
CA GLY A 12 0.82 -16.98 5.25
C GLY A 12 2.08 -17.83 5.44
N PRO A 13 2.29 -18.87 4.63
CA PRO A 13 3.29 -19.92 4.89
C PRO A 13 4.74 -19.43 4.97
N ASN A 14 5.04 -18.23 4.43
CA ASN A 14 6.38 -17.64 4.39
C ASN A 14 6.50 -16.36 5.24
N SER A 15 5.62 -16.17 6.23
CA SER A 15 5.53 -14.91 6.98
C SER A 15 6.78 -14.55 7.78
N ASP A 16 7.48 -15.54 8.32
CA ASP A 16 8.76 -15.37 9.00
C ASP A 16 9.85 -14.81 8.06
N PHE A 17 9.90 -15.30 6.81
CA PHE A 17 10.78 -14.74 5.79
C PHE A 17 10.43 -13.30 5.47
N CYS A 18 9.13 -13.02 5.36
CA CYS A 18 8.61 -11.68 5.12
C CYS A 18 9.01 -10.71 6.24
N GLU A 19 8.86 -11.13 7.50
CA GLU A 19 9.19 -10.33 8.69
C GLU A 19 10.67 -9.95 8.72
N PHE A 20 11.58 -10.93 8.56
CA PHE A 20 13.01 -10.63 8.62
C PHE A 20 13.48 -9.79 7.42
N LEU A 21 12.91 -10.02 6.24
CA LEU A 21 13.23 -9.21 5.05
C LEU A 21 12.74 -7.77 5.21
N GLN A 22 11.58 -7.57 5.83
CA GLN A 22 11.07 -6.23 6.12
C GLN A 22 11.96 -5.50 7.14
N GLU A 23 12.41 -6.20 8.20
CA GLU A 23 13.35 -5.63 9.16
C GLU A 23 14.69 -5.23 8.49
N LEU A 24 15.19 -6.05 7.57
CA LEU A 24 16.36 -5.70 6.75
C LEU A 24 16.07 -4.51 5.82
N ALA A 25 14.88 -4.44 5.23
CA ALA A 25 14.48 -3.32 4.38
C ALA A 25 14.53 -2.02 5.17
N ASP A 26 13.87 -1.99 6.33
CA ASP A 26 13.79 -0.82 7.21
C ASP A 26 15.17 -0.39 7.68
N TYR A 27 16.04 -1.34 8.05
CA TYR A 27 17.43 -1.05 8.37
C TYR A 27 18.18 -0.39 7.20
N GLU A 28 18.06 -0.95 5.98
CA GLU A 28 18.75 -0.35 4.83
C GLU A 28 18.20 1.04 4.52
N LYS A 29 16.90 1.30 4.68
CA LYS A 29 16.29 2.61 4.48
C LYS A 29 16.68 3.63 5.55
N ASN A 30 16.58 3.25 6.82
CA ASN A 30 16.68 4.18 7.95
C ASN A 30 18.11 4.38 8.41
N VAL A 31 18.90 3.31 8.46
CA VAL A 31 20.29 3.36 8.95
C VAL A 31 21.24 3.58 7.79
N ASN A 32 21.19 2.74 6.75
CA ASN A 32 22.12 2.86 5.61
C ASN A 32 21.69 3.88 4.55
N ARG A 33 20.46 4.39 4.64
CA ARG A 33 19.88 5.34 3.66
C ARG A 33 19.93 4.81 2.22
N ASN A 34 19.82 3.49 2.05
CA ASN A 34 19.89 2.78 0.79
C ASN A 34 18.50 2.36 0.31
N ILE A 35 17.86 3.24 -0.46
CA ILE A 35 16.50 3.01 -0.97
C ILE A 35 16.42 1.84 -1.96
N HIS A 36 17.48 1.60 -2.74
CA HIS A 36 17.51 0.49 -3.71
C HIS A 36 17.48 -0.86 -3.01
N LYS A 37 18.24 -1.02 -1.91
CA LYS A 37 18.19 -2.24 -1.10
C LYS A 37 16.90 -2.39 -0.33
N TYR A 38 16.34 -1.30 0.21
CA TYR A 38 14.99 -1.31 0.78
C TYR A 38 13.99 -1.88 -0.22
N ASN A 39 13.94 -1.34 -1.44
CA ASN A 39 13.05 -1.81 -2.49
C ASN A 39 13.29 -3.28 -2.85
N ALA A 40 14.55 -3.72 -2.92
CA ALA A 40 14.89 -5.11 -3.20
C ALA A 40 14.35 -6.08 -2.13
N TYR A 41 14.54 -5.76 -0.84
CA TYR A 41 14.01 -6.57 0.25
C TYR A 41 12.48 -6.55 0.31
N SER A 42 11.86 -5.38 0.18
CA SER A 42 10.39 -5.25 0.16
C SER A 42 9.76 -6.02 -1.00
N THR A 43 10.40 -6.00 -2.19
CA THR A 43 9.95 -6.78 -3.35
C THR A 43 10.06 -8.28 -3.09
N ALA A 44 11.18 -8.74 -2.54
CA ALA A 44 11.37 -10.15 -2.21
C ALA A 44 10.37 -10.66 -1.16
N ALA A 45 10.17 -9.89 -0.08
CA ALA A 45 9.20 -10.21 0.97
C ALA A 45 7.79 -10.36 0.38
N SER A 46 7.41 -9.47 -0.53
CA SER A 46 6.08 -9.48 -1.14
C SER A 46 5.88 -10.60 -2.16
N SER A 47 6.93 -11.01 -2.87
CA SER A 47 6.91 -12.22 -3.69
C SER A 47 6.74 -13.48 -2.84
N LEU A 48 7.40 -13.54 -1.67
CA LEU A 48 7.26 -14.65 -0.73
C LEU A 48 5.88 -14.69 -0.07
N ALA A 49 5.31 -13.54 0.27
CA ALA A 49 3.99 -13.43 0.86
C ALA A 49 2.87 -13.97 -0.06
N ARG A 50 3.01 -13.75 -1.38
CA ARG A 50 2.09 -14.28 -2.39
C ARG A 50 2.30 -15.76 -2.71
N HIS A 51 3.45 -16.32 -2.34
CA HIS A 51 3.73 -17.71 -2.66
C HIS A 51 2.90 -18.63 -1.76
N PRO A 52 2.01 -19.48 -2.32
CA PRO A 52 1.00 -20.21 -1.54
C PRO A 52 1.56 -21.39 -0.76
N VAL A 53 2.81 -21.77 -1.01
CA VAL A 53 3.48 -22.92 -0.38
C VAL A 53 4.66 -22.43 0.45
N ARG A 54 5.03 -23.19 1.48
CA ARG A 54 6.24 -22.94 2.25
C ARG A 54 7.48 -23.19 1.39
N ILE A 55 8.30 -22.16 1.21
CA ILE A 55 9.62 -22.28 0.60
C ILE A 55 10.55 -23.10 1.50
N LYS A 56 11.25 -24.07 0.92
CA LYS A 56 12.12 -25.03 1.62
C LYS A 56 13.61 -24.82 1.38
N SER A 57 13.98 -23.94 0.44
CA SER A 57 15.37 -23.59 0.17
C SER A 57 15.50 -22.22 -0.49
N GLY A 58 16.67 -21.61 -0.38
CA GLY A 58 17.03 -20.39 -1.10
C GLY A 58 16.98 -20.58 -2.62
N LYS A 59 17.32 -21.77 -3.13
CA LYS A 59 17.20 -22.08 -4.57
C LYS A 59 15.74 -21.99 -5.05
N GLU A 60 14.80 -22.53 -4.27
CA GLU A 60 13.37 -22.41 -4.54
C GLU A 60 12.92 -20.95 -4.45
N ALA A 61 13.36 -20.22 -3.42
CA ALA A 61 13.09 -18.80 -3.28
C ALA A 61 13.58 -17.99 -4.48
N GLN A 62 14.77 -18.31 -5.01
CA GLN A 62 15.41 -17.60 -6.11
C GLN A 62 14.65 -17.71 -7.44
N ALA A 63 13.77 -18.71 -7.59
CA ALA A 63 12.87 -18.80 -8.74
C ALA A 63 11.80 -17.71 -8.73
N LEU A 64 11.53 -17.08 -7.58
CA LEU A 64 10.56 -16.00 -7.45
C LEU A 64 11.15 -14.67 -7.97
N LYS A 65 10.34 -13.93 -8.74
CA LYS A 65 10.71 -12.58 -9.23
C LYS A 65 11.05 -11.68 -8.05
N GLY A 66 12.23 -11.05 -8.09
CA GLY A 66 12.72 -10.14 -7.05
C GLY A 66 13.58 -10.80 -5.97
N VAL A 67 13.71 -12.13 -5.95
CA VAL A 67 14.61 -12.84 -5.02
C VAL A 67 15.94 -13.14 -5.70
N GLY A 68 16.96 -12.34 -5.39
CA GLY A 68 18.33 -12.57 -5.86
C GLY A 68 19.12 -13.54 -4.98
N LYS A 69 20.30 -13.96 -5.45
CA LYS A 69 21.21 -14.89 -4.74
C LYS A 69 21.44 -14.50 -3.27
N LYS A 70 21.76 -13.23 -2.99
CA LYS A 70 22.02 -12.74 -1.62
C LYS A 70 20.81 -12.82 -0.68
N ILE A 71 19.59 -12.85 -1.21
CA ILE A 71 18.36 -13.02 -0.43
C ILE A 71 18.11 -14.52 -0.23
N ALA A 72 18.27 -15.32 -1.29
CA ALA A 72 18.23 -16.77 -1.22
C ALA A 72 19.19 -17.33 -0.16
N ASP A 73 20.45 -16.87 -0.15
CA ASP A 73 21.46 -17.28 0.85
C ASP A 73 21.00 -16.98 2.30
N LYS A 74 20.24 -15.90 2.52
CA LYS A 74 19.69 -15.55 3.84
C LYS A 74 18.50 -16.42 4.23
N ILE A 75 17.70 -16.83 3.25
CA ILE A 75 16.59 -17.75 3.47
C ILE A 75 17.17 -19.12 3.87
N ASP A 76 18.21 -19.60 3.19
CA ASP A 76 18.93 -20.82 3.58
C ASP A 76 19.50 -20.71 5.01
N GLU A 77 20.23 -19.62 5.32
CA GLU A 77 20.74 -19.38 6.68
C GLU A 77 19.64 -19.42 7.75
N PHE A 78 18.49 -18.80 7.47
CA PHE A 78 17.36 -18.77 8.38
C PHE A 78 16.68 -20.13 8.52
N ILE A 79 16.55 -20.90 7.43
CA ILE A 79 16.02 -22.27 7.47
C ILE A 79 16.92 -23.17 8.30
N ASP A 80 18.24 -23.08 8.12
CA ASP A 80 19.22 -23.94 8.79
C ASP A 80 19.38 -23.61 10.28
N THR A 81 19.33 -22.33 10.63
CA THR A 81 19.71 -21.87 11.99
C THR A 81 18.56 -21.30 12.80
N GLY A 82 17.41 -21.01 12.18
CA GLY A 82 16.27 -20.32 12.78
C GLY A 82 16.52 -18.83 13.05
N LYS A 83 17.65 -18.27 12.61
CA LYS A 83 18.04 -16.87 12.83
C LYS A 83 18.85 -16.32 11.67
N LEU A 84 19.08 -15.02 11.67
CA LEU A 84 19.96 -14.36 10.72
C LEU A 84 21.02 -13.56 11.47
N GLU A 85 22.30 -13.94 11.36
CA GLU A 85 23.39 -13.32 12.11
C GLU A 85 23.48 -11.81 11.87
N LYS A 86 23.19 -11.37 10.64
CA LYS A 86 23.16 -9.95 10.30
C LYS A 86 22.09 -9.21 11.10
N LEU A 87 20.89 -9.77 11.23
CA LEU A 87 19.82 -9.15 12.02
C LEU A 87 20.15 -9.16 13.51
N GLU A 88 20.72 -10.25 14.02
CA GLU A 88 21.15 -10.31 15.42
C GLU A 88 22.18 -9.24 15.75
N LYS A 89 23.08 -8.90 14.81
CA LYS A 89 24.01 -7.76 14.97
C LYS A 89 23.28 -6.41 14.93
N ILE A 90 22.35 -6.23 13.99
CA ILE A 90 21.55 -4.99 13.88
C ILE A 90 20.73 -4.75 15.15
N ARG A 91 20.08 -5.79 15.68
CA ARG A 91 19.27 -5.74 16.91
C ARG A 91 20.08 -5.45 18.17
N LYS A 92 21.40 -5.65 18.14
CA LYS A 92 22.32 -5.33 19.25
C LYS A 92 22.99 -3.97 19.10
N ASP A 93 22.83 -3.30 17.96
CA ASP A 93 23.41 -1.99 17.73
C ASP A 93 22.47 -0.89 18.23
N ASP A 94 22.79 -0.30 19.38
CA ASP A 94 21.97 0.73 20.02
C ASP A 94 21.74 1.95 19.10
N THR A 95 22.72 2.28 18.26
CA THR A 95 22.61 3.37 17.28
C THR A 95 21.52 3.07 16.24
N SER A 96 21.51 1.87 15.68
CA SER A 96 20.51 1.42 14.71
C SER A 96 19.11 1.35 15.31
N GLN A 97 19.00 0.84 16.54
CA GLN A 97 17.73 0.81 17.27
C GLN A 97 17.19 2.22 17.53
N ALA A 98 18.03 3.14 18.00
CA ALA A 98 17.66 4.53 18.21
C ALA A 98 17.23 5.21 16.90
N ILE A 99 17.98 5.03 15.81
CA ILE A 99 17.60 5.58 14.50
C ILE A 99 16.23 5.06 14.07
N ASN A 100 16.00 3.75 14.13
CA ASN A 100 14.72 3.14 13.75
C ASN A 100 13.57 3.66 14.62
N LEU A 101 13.76 3.75 15.94
CA LEU A 101 12.77 4.30 16.86
C LEU A 101 12.40 5.74 16.50
N LEU A 102 13.40 6.62 16.34
CA LEU A 102 13.16 8.03 16.06
C LEU A 102 12.50 8.23 14.69
N THR A 103 12.79 7.39 13.70
CA THR A 103 12.13 7.47 12.38
C THR A 103 10.64 7.12 12.39
N LYS A 104 10.13 6.51 13.47
CA LYS A 104 8.68 6.31 13.64
C LYS A 104 7.94 7.60 13.96
N VAL A 105 8.62 8.62 14.48
CA VAL A 105 8.01 9.93 14.76
C VAL A 105 7.79 10.66 13.44
N ILE A 106 6.53 11.02 13.14
CA ILE A 106 6.18 11.74 11.91
C ILE A 106 7.00 13.03 11.79
N GLY A 107 7.63 13.23 10.62
CA GLY A 107 8.52 14.36 10.35
C GLY A 107 10.00 14.11 10.69
N ILE A 108 10.35 12.98 11.31
CA ILE A 108 11.75 12.55 11.51
C ILE A 108 12.11 11.50 10.47
N GLY A 109 12.83 11.92 9.42
CA GLY A 109 13.42 11.01 8.46
C GLY A 109 14.81 10.49 8.88
N PRO A 110 15.40 9.55 8.12
CA PRO A 110 16.70 8.94 8.42
C PRO A 110 17.83 9.93 8.75
N ALA A 111 17.91 11.03 7.99
CA ALA A 111 18.93 12.05 8.20
C ALA A 111 18.73 12.82 9.52
N ALA A 112 17.49 13.11 9.89
CA ALA A 112 17.17 13.79 11.15
C ALA A 112 17.39 12.86 12.35
N ALA A 113 16.97 11.58 12.24
CA ALA A 113 17.22 10.57 13.27
C ALA A 113 18.72 10.39 13.54
N GLN A 114 19.55 10.25 12.49
CA GLN A 114 21.01 10.18 12.64
C GLN A 114 21.59 11.44 13.30
N LYS A 115 21.07 12.62 12.96
CA LYS A 115 21.50 13.87 13.61
C LYS A 115 21.16 13.87 15.10
N PHE A 116 19.94 13.50 15.47
CA PHE A 116 19.51 13.43 16.87
C PHE A 116 20.33 12.43 17.68
N VAL A 117 20.59 11.24 17.13
CA VAL A 117 21.44 10.23 17.81
C VAL A 117 22.87 10.75 18.04
N LYS A 118 23.45 11.47 17.07
CA LYS A 118 24.77 12.12 17.25
C LYS A 118 24.77 13.20 18.34
N GLU A 119 23.62 13.81 18.61
CA GLU A 119 23.42 14.78 19.68
C GLU A 119 23.04 14.11 21.03
N GLY A 120 23.05 12.77 21.10
CA GLY A 120 22.70 12.01 22.30
C GLY A 120 21.20 11.82 22.53
N ILE A 121 20.35 12.21 21.58
CA ILE A 121 18.90 12.01 21.64
C ILE A 121 18.60 10.65 21.01
N THR A 122 18.27 9.66 21.85
CA THR A 122 18.11 8.26 21.40
C THR A 122 16.76 7.65 21.74
N THR A 123 15.98 8.31 22.60
CA THR A 123 14.66 7.87 23.05
C THR A 123 13.56 8.89 22.73
N ILE A 124 12.30 8.46 22.84
CA ILE A 124 11.14 9.36 22.71
C ILE A 124 11.12 10.38 23.87
N GLU A 125 11.54 9.96 25.06
CA GLU A 125 11.70 10.81 26.24
C GLU A 125 12.74 11.91 26.02
N ASP A 126 13.86 11.59 25.34
CA ASP A 126 14.85 12.59 24.98
C ASP A 126 14.28 13.62 24.00
N LEU A 127 13.49 13.18 23.01
CA LEU A 127 12.79 14.11 22.11
C LEU A 127 11.82 15.02 22.89
N LYS A 128 11.07 14.48 23.86
CA LYS A 128 10.16 15.25 24.74
C LYS A 128 10.91 16.27 25.60
N LYS A 129 12.18 16.03 25.94
CA LYS A 129 13.04 16.98 26.68
C LYS A 129 13.70 18.03 25.76
N ASN A 130 13.78 17.77 24.45
CA ASN A 130 14.48 18.61 23.46
C ASN A 130 13.52 19.12 22.38
N VAL A 131 12.28 19.47 22.75
CA VAL A 131 11.21 19.89 21.81
C VAL A 131 11.58 21.17 21.05
N ASP A 132 12.43 22.02 21.64
CA ASP A 132 12.98 23.23 21.03
C ASP A 132 13.82 22.94 19.77
N LYS A 133 14.44 21.76 19.68
CA LYS A 133 15.21 21.31 18.51
C LYS A 133 14.35 20.77 17.36
N LEU A 134 13.06 20.57 17.60
CA LEU A 134 12.13 19.98 16.63
C LEU A 134 11.50 21.07 15.75
N ASN A 135 11.34 20.76 14.47
CA ASN A 135 10.51 21.60 13.59
C ASN A 135 9.02 21.38 13.88
N HIS A 136 8.16 22.21 13.29
CA HIS A 136 6.71 22.16 13.50
C HIS A 136 6.10 20.77 13.26
N GLN A 137 6.44 20.13 12.15
CA GLN A 137 5.94 18.80 11.80
C GLN A 137 6.38 17.74 12.82
N GLN A 138 7.64 17.79 13.26
CA GLN A 138 8.20 16.88 14.25
C GLN A 138 7.57 17.07 15.62
N LYS A 139 7.23 18.30 16.01
CA LYS A 139 6.51 18.59 17.25
C LYS A 139 5.14 17.94 17.27
N ILE A 140 4.38 18.05 16.18
CA ILE A 140 3.08 17.39 16.06
C ILE A 140 3.24 15.86 16.00
N GLY A 141 4.22 15.37 15.23
CA GLY A 141 4.53 13.94 15.17
C GLY A 141 4.88 13.34 16.53
N LEU A 142 5.61 14.08 17.37
CA LEU A 142 5.92 13.68 18.74
C LEU A 142 4.70 13.78 19.66
N LYS A 143 3.90 14.85 19.53
CA LYS A 143 2.68 15.09 20.32
C LYS A 143 1.69 13.93 20.20
N TYR A 144 1.56 13.35 19.01
CA TYR A 144 0.60 12.28 18.72
C TYR A 144 1.26 10.93 18.42
N PHE A 145 2.50 10.73 18.85
CA PHE A 145 3.29 9.52 18.55
C PHE A 145 2.51 8.22 18.85
N ASP A 146 1.98 8.11 20.08
CA ASP A 146 1.26 6.92 20.53
C ASP A 146 -0.07 6.70 19.79
N ASP A 147 -0.71 7.77 19.32
CA ASP A 147 -1.98 7.70 18.58
C ASP A 147 -1.76 7.34 17.11
N PHE A 148 -0.68 7.83 16.50
CA PHE A 148 -0.33 7.50 15.12
C PHE A 148 0.16 6.06 14.93
N GLU A 149 0.61 5.38 16.01
CA GLU A 149 0.89 3.94 15.95
C GLU A 149 -0.40 3.08 16.00
N LYS A 150 -1.55 3.64 16.41
CA LYS A 150 -2.82 2.91 16.47
C LYS A 150 -3.46 2.86 15.09
N LYS A 151 -3.83 1.66 14.65
CA LYS A 151 -4.63 1.45 13.44
C LYS A 151 -6.04 2.04 13.58
N ILE A 152 -6.67 2.32 12.44
CA ILE A 152 -8.01 2.89 12.31
C ILE A 152 -8.94 1.75 11.85
N PRO A 153 -9.89 1.29 12.68
CA PRO A 153 -10.84 0.26 12.28
C PRO A 153 -11.67 0.70 11.07
N HIS A 154 -12.05 -0.26 10.21
CA HIS A 154 -12.83 0.02 9.00
C HIS A 154 -14.13 0.80 9.29
N ALA A 155 -14.85 0.45 10.35
CA ALA A 155 -16.06 1.18 10.76
C ALA A 155 -15.79 2.65 11.13
N GLU A 156 -14.63 2.95 11.71
CA GLU A 156 -14.23 4.34 11.99
C GLU A 156 -13.94 5.09 10.67
N MET A 157 -13.35 4.44 9.67
CA MET A 157 -13.14 5.00 8.32
C MET A 157 -14.47 5.32 7.63
N GLU A 158 -15.48 4.46 7.73
CA GLU A 158 -16.82 4.72 7.18
C GLU A 158 -17.49 5.94 7.83
N GLU A 159 -17.31 6.14 9.15
CA GLU A 159 -17.80 7.34 9.84
C GLU A 159 -17.07 8.61 9.35
N PHE A 160 -15.75 8.54 9.15
CA PHE A 160 -14.98 9.63 8.56
C PHE A 160 -15.44 9.95 7.14
N GLU A 161 -15.63 8.94 6.28
CA GLU A 161 -16.10 9.12 4.91
C GLU A 161 -17.42 9.87 4.87
N LYS A 162 -18.43 9.39 5.60
CA LYS A 162 -19.75 10.03 5.67
C LYS A 162 -19.64 11.49 6.11
N LYS A 163 -18.86 11.77 7.15
CA LYS A 163 -18.71 13.13 7.70
C LYS A 163 -18.00 14.06 6.71
N ILE A 164 -16.91 13.60 6.08
CA ILE A 164 -16.12 14.42 5.16
C ILE A 164 -16.87 14.70 3.87
N VAL A 165 -17.55 13.69 3.30
CA VAL A 165 -18.42 13.85 2.13
C VAL A 165 -19.49 14.91 2.40
N ASN A 166 -20.23 14.77 3.51
CA ASN A 166 -21.27 15.74 3.89
C ASN A 166 -20.72 17.16 4.07
N ILE A 167 -19.54 17.30 4.68
CA ILE A 167 -18.90 18.60 4.86
C ILE A 167 -18.50 19.21 3.51
N CYS A 168 -17.91 18.44 2.60
CA CYS A 168 -17.51 18.91 1.28
C CYS A 168 -18.72 19.29 0.42
N HIS A 169 -19.78 18.48 0.43
CA HIS A 169 -21.02 18.77 -0.28
C HIS A 169 -21.78 19.97 0.30
N GLY A 170 -21.59 20.27 1.58
CA GLY A 170 -22.06 21.52 2.18
C GLY A 170 -21.31 22.78 1.70
N ILE A 171 -20.16 22.63 1.03
CA ILE A 171 -19.44 23.73 0.35
C ILE A 171 -19.90 23.83 -1.10
N ASP A 172 -19.83 22.73 -1.83
CA ASP A 172 -20.34 22.57 -3.19
C ASP A 172 -20.64 21.08 -3.44
N GLU A 173 -21.86 20.75 -3.87
CA GLU A 173 -22.26 19.37 -4.17
C GLU A 173 -21.44 18.71 -5.28
N LYS A 174 -20.72 19.51 -6.10
CA LYS A 174 -19.89 19.04 -7.20
C LYS A 174 -18.53 18.50 -6.76
N TYR A 175 -18.17 18.63 -5.49
CA TYR A 175 -16.96 17.97 -4.98
C TYR A 175 -17.12 16.45 -5.08
N ILE A 176 -16.15 15.80 -5.71
CA ILE A 176 -16.00 14.35 -5.65
C ILE A 176 -14.93 14.04 -4.62
N VAL A 177 -15.34 13.38 -3.55
CA VAL A 177 -14.50 12.93 -2.46
C VAL A 177 -14.36 11.41 -2.57
N THR A 178 -13.14 10.89 -2.58
CA THR A 178 -12.88 9.45 -2.58
C THR A 178 -11.82 9.14 -1.55
N ILE A 179 -12.16 8.36 -0.53
CA ILE A 179 -11.14 7.83 0.38
C ILE A 179 -10.43 6.67 -0.34
N CYS A 180 -9.12 6.77 -0.48
CA CYS A 180 -8.28 5.80 -1.17
C CYS A 180 -7.48 4.96 -0.17
N GLY A 181 -6.19 4.72 -0.46
CA GLY A 181 -5.29 3.99 0.43
C GLY A 181 -5.78 2.58 0.74
N SER A 182 -5.41 2.11 1.93
CA SER A 182 -5.79 0.76 2.41
C SER A 182 -7.29 0.58 2.58
N TYR A 183 -8.03 1.65 2.88
CA TYR A 183 -9.50 1.61 3.02
C TYR A 183 -10.16 1.17 1.72
N ARG A 184 -9.82 1.81 0.59
CA ARG A 184 -10.36 1.43 -0.73
C ARG A 184 -9.95 0.03 -1.17
N ARG A 185 -8.84 -0.50 -0.64
CA ARG A 185 -8.41 -1.90 -0.85
C ARG A 185 -9.10 -2.89 0.10
N GLY A 186 -10.09 -2.45 0.90
CA GLY A 186 -10.88 -3.31 1.77
C GLY A 186 -10.14 -3.77 3.04
N ALA A 187 -9.10 -3.06 3.48
CA ALA A 187 -8.42 -3.40 4.72
C ALA A 187 -9.37 -3.29 5.93
N LEU A 188 -9.30 -4.27 6.85
CA LEU A 188 -10.06 -4.25 8.11
C LEU A 188 -9.62 -3.11 9.03
N GLU A 189 -8.36 -2.71 8.92
CA GLU A 189 -7.82 -1.54 9.60
C GLU A 189 -6.85 -0.77 8.69
N SER A 190 -6.86 0.55 8.80
CA SER A 190 -6.01 1.48 8.04
C SER A 190 -4.94 2.13 8.92
N GLY A 191 -3.85 2.60 8.32
CA GLY A 191 -2.84 3.39 9.04
C GLY A 191 -3.24 4.86 9.20
N ASP A 192 -3.82 5.42 8.15
CA ASP A 192 -4.21 6.82 8.02
C ASP A 192 -5.36 6.96 7.01
N ILE A 193 -5.82 8.20 6.82
CA ILE A 193 -6.95 8.55 5.95
C ILE A 193 -6.41 9.27 4.71
N ASP A 194 -6.43 8.60 3.57
CA ASP A 194 -6.02 9.14 2.27
C ASP A 194 -7.23 9.62 1.48
N ILE A 195 -7.38 10.93 1.25
CA ILE A 195 -8.52 11.50 0.54
C ILE A 195 -8.11 12.12 -0.79
N LEU A 196 -8.64 11.56 -1.86
CA LEU A 196 -8.61 12.16 -3.19
C LEU A 196 -9.81 13.09 -3.32
N LEU A 197 -9.54 14.33 -3.75
CA LEU A 197 -10.56 15.33 -4.03
C LEU A 197 -10.47 15.79 -5.48
N THR A 198 -11.61 15.89 -6.16
CA THR A 198 -11.71 16.60 -7.45
C THR A 198 -12.92 17.52 -7.48
N HIS A 199 -12.87 18.48 -8.41
CA HIS A 199 -13.98 19.41 -8.66
C HIS A 199 -14.01 19.75 -10.16
N PRO A 200 -15.18 19.79 -10.83
CA PRO A 200 -15.26 20.03 -12.28
C PRO A 200 -14.65 21.35 -12.79
N THR A 201 -14.44 22.33 -11.91
CA THR A 201 -13.82 23.61 -12.26
C THR A 201 -12.29 23.56 -12.30
N TYR A 202 -11.67 22.44 -11.92
CA TYR A 202 -10.23 22.25 -12.00
C TYR A 202 -9.91 21.10 -12.96
N SER A 203 -9.24 21.42 -14.06
CA SER A 203 -8.87 20.48 -15.11
C SER A 203 -7.41 20.65 -15.52
N SER A 204 -6.83 19.63 -16.15
CA SER A 204 -5.44 19.69 -16.65
C SER A 204 -5.26 20.71 -17.78
N THR A 205 -6.34 21.08 -18.47
CA THR A 205 -6.36 22.05 -19.58
C THR A 205 -6.52 23.50 -19.10
N ASP A 206 -7.13 23.72 -17.93
CA ASP A 206 -7.15 25.00 -17.24
C ASP A 206 -6.65 24.81 -15.79
N PRO A 207 -5.33 24.91 -15.57
CA PRO A 207 -4.71 24.55 -14.29
C PRO A 207 -4.94 25.61 -13.21
N LYS A 208 -5.78 26.63 -13.47
CA LYS A 208 -6.20 27.56 -12.42
C LYS A 208 -6.96 26.77 -11.37
N GLN A 209 -6.26 26.47 -10.28
CA GLN A 209 -6.87 25.89 -9.10
C GLN A 209 -7.61 27.03 -8.37
N PRO A 210 -8.94 27.00 -8.30
CA PRO A 210 -9.61 27.78 -7.27
C PRO A 210 -9.02 27.36 -5.90
N HIS A 211 -9.25 28.14 -4.85
CA HIS A 211 -8.84 27.78 -3.49
C HIS A 211 -9.60 26.56 -2.91
N LEU A 212 -9.86 25.53 -3.73
CA LEU A 212 -10.64 24.32 -3.46
C LEU A 212 -10.14 23.62 -2.20
N LEU A 213 -8.85 23.26 -2.16
CA LEU A 213 -8.27 22.59 -1.00
C LEU A 213 -8.40 23.45 0.25
N LYS A 214 -7.99 24.72 0.16
CA LYS A 214 -8.01 25.64 1.30
C LYS A 214 -9.42 25.83 1.87
N GLN A 215 -10.44 25.95 1.01
CA GLN A 215 -11.84 26.03 1.42
C GLN A 215 -12.28 24.77 2.17
N VAL A 216 -11.95 23.59 1.65
CA VAL A 216 -12.25 22.32 2.31
C VAL A 216 -11.55 22.21 3.66
N ILE A 217 -10.25 22.52 3.75
CA ILE A 217 -9.51 22.49 5.01
C ILE A 217 -10.11 23.46 6.03
N SER A 218 -10.36 24.72 5.64
CA SER A 218 -10.97 25.71 6.55
C SER A 218 -12.33 25.28 7.06
N LYS A 219 -13.14 24.61 6.23
CA LYS A 219 -14.44 24.09 6.66
C LYS A 219 -14.26 22.89 7.60
N LEU A 220 -13.38 21.94 7.31
CA LEU A 220 -13.10 20.78 8.17
C LEU A 220 -12.53 21.18 9.55
N GLU A 221 -11.71 22.23 9.60
CA GLU A 221 -11.23 22.86 10.85
C GLU A 221 -12.38 23.49 11.63
N LYS A 222 -13.27 24.24 10.96
CA LYS A 222 -14.43 24.87 11.59
C LYS A 222 -15.42 23.85 12.17
N GLU A 223 -15.59 22.71 11.51
CA GLU A 223 -16.41 21.59 12.00
C GLU A 223 -15.68 20.73 13.05
N GLY A 224 -14.47 21.12 13.45
CA GLY A 224 -13.68 20.47 14.49
C GLY A 224 -13.16 19.08 14.12
N LEU A 225 -13.17 18.71 12.84
CA LEU A 225 -12.67 17.42 12.38
C LEU A 225 -11.15 17.44 12.24
N ILE A 226 -10.59 18.50 11.64
CA ILE A 226 -9.14 18.75 11.59
C ILE A 226 -8.72 19.49 12.85
N THR A 227 -7.64 19.03 13.48
CA THR A 227 -7.16 19.56 14.76
C THR A 227 -5.77 20.19 14.67
N ASP A 228 -4.89 19.67 13.82
CA ASP A 228 -3.53 20.19 13.65
C ASP A 228 -3.07 20.02 12.19
N THR A 229 -2.29 20.96 11.70
CA THR A 229 -1.78 20.95 10.32
C THR A 229 -0.28 20.68 10.32
N LEU A 230 0.15 19.63 9.61
CA LEU A 230 1.57 19.35 9.37
C LEU A 230 2.11 20.18 8.22
N SER A 231 1.35 20.24 7.11
CA SER A 231 1.66 21.07 5.94
C SER A 231 0.42 21.32 5.11
N LEU A 232 0.30 22.52 4.54
CA LEU A 232 -0.75 22.89 3.58
C LEU A 232 -0.09 23.56 2.37
N GLY A 233 -0.23 22.94 1.20
CA GLY A 233 0.08 23.54 -0.10
C GLY A 233 -1.18 23.71 -0.95
N GLU A 234 -1.02 24.09 -2.22
CA GLU A 234 -2.15 24.32 -3.14
C GLU A 234 -2.97 23.05 -3.41
N ALA A 235 -2.28 21.93 -3.69
CA ALA A 235 -2.91 20.67 -4.09
C ALA A 235 -2.77 19.54 -3.06
N LYS A 236 -2.01 19.75 -1.97
CA LYS A 236 -1.79 18.70 -0.95
C LYS A 236 -1.84 19.29 0.46
N TYR A 237 -2.60 18.61 1.31
CA TYR A 237 -2.70 18.82 2.73
C TYR A 237 -2.23 17.57 3.47
N MET A 238 -1.50 17.77 4.56
CA MET A 238 -1.19 16.73 5.54
C MET A 238 -1.50 17.28 6.92
N GLY A 239 -2.29 16.55 7.69
CA GLY A 239 -2.69 17.00 9.01
C GLY A 239 -3.12 15.89 9.96
N VAL A 240 -3.84 16.32 10.98
CA VAL A 240 -4.35 15.51 12.07
C VAL A 240 -5.83 15.76 12.18
N CYS A 241 -6.60 14.69 12.31
CA CYS A 241 -8.03 14.77 12.54
C CYS A 241 -8.45 13.90 13.72
N ARG A 242 -9.66 14.13 14.19
CA ARG A 242 -10.26 13.30 15.24
C ARG A 242 -11.77 13.24 15.03
N LEU A 243 -12.31 12.02 14.98
CA LEU A 243 -13.72 11.82 14.65
C LEU A 243 -14.66 12.48 15.66
N LYS A 244 -14.38 12.26 16.95
CA LYS A 244 -15.08 12.83 18.12
C LYS A 244 -14.18 12.77 19.36
N GLU A 245 -14.58 13.47 20.42
CA GLU A 245 -13.85 13.46 21.68
C GLU A 245 -13.71 12.03 22.24
N GLY A 246 -12.55 11.73 22.83
CA GLY A 246 -12.21 10.39 23.33
C GLY A 246 -11.66 9.41 22.28
N TYR A 247 -11.75 9.74 20.99
CA TYR A 247 -11.12 8.92 19.94
C TYR A 247 -9.64 9.30 19.75
N PRO A 248 -8.79 8.36 19.30
CA PRO A 248 -7.40 8.67 18.96
C PRO A 248 -7.30 9.73 17.86
N PHE A 249 -6.24 10.54 17.89
CA PHE A 249 -5.92 11.43 16.78
C PHE A 249 -5.40 10.64 15.59
N ARG A 250 -5.94 10.89 14.41
CA ARG A 250 -5.63 10.14 13.18
C ARG A 250 -4.89 11.03 12.18
N ARG A 251 -3.96 10.45 11.44
CA ARG A 251 -3.35 11.10 10.28
C ARG A 251 -4.37 11.18 9.14
N ILE A 252 -4.39 12.32 8.48
CA ILE A 252 -5.21 12.57 7.30
C ILE A 252 -4.38 13.30 6.25
N ASP A 253 -4.45 12.81 5.02
CA ASP A 253 -3.83 13.40 3.85
C ASP A 253 -4.91 13.67 2.82
N ILE A 254 -5.02 14.92 2.35
CA ILE A 254 -6.01 15.32 1.35
C ILE A 254 -5.25 15.85 0.15
N ARG A 255 -5.56 15.32 -1.03
CA ARG A 255 -4.91 15.72 -2.28
C ARG A 255 -5.94 16.05 -3.34
N VAL A 256 -5.80 17.22 -3.94
CA VAL A 256 -6.63 17.69 -5.04
C VAL A 256 -5.98 17.31 -6.36
N PHE A 257 -6.76 16.71 -7.24
CA PHE A 257 -6.35 16.35 -8.60
C PHE A 257 -7.22 17.03 -9.64
N PRO A 258 -6.69 17.29 -10.85
CA PRO A 258 -7.52 17.67 -11.98
C PRO A 258 -8.63 16.64 -12.20
N HIS A 259 -9.84 17.13 -12.43
CA HIS A 259 -11.03 16.29 -12.52
C HIS A 259 -10.95 15.28 -13.67
N ASP A 260 -10.41 15.69 -14.81
CA ASP A 260 -10.18 14.86 -16.00
C ASP A 260 -9.08 13.79 -15.82
N GLN A 261 -8.35 13.82 -14.70
CA GLN A 261 -7.28 12.86 -14.38
C GLN A 261 -7.66 11.91 -13.23
N TYR A 262 -8.94 11.89 -12.84
CA TYR A 262 -9.47 11.15 -11.70
C TYR A 262 -9.02 9.68 -11.64
N TYR A 263 -9.04 8.96 -12.77
CA TYR A 263 -8.72 7.53 -12.78
C TYR A 263 -7.23 7.24 -12.56
N CYS A 264 -6.32 8.06 -13.13
CA CYS A 264 -4.89 7.95 -12.86
C CYS A 264 -4.57 8.27 -11.39
N ALA A 265 -5.24 9.30 -10.86
CA ALA A 265 -5.10 9.72 -9.47
C ALA A 265 -5.62 8.65 -8.50
N THR A 266 -6.80 8.08 -8.79
CA THR A 266 -7.42 7.04 -7.98
C THR A 266 -6.59 5.77 -7.99
N LEU A 267 -6.07 5.34 -9.15
CA LEU A 267 -5.15 4.21 -9.24
C LEU A 267 -3.90 4.44 -8.37
N TYR A 268 -3.26 5.60 -8.50
CA TYR A 268 -2.09 5.97 -7.70
C TYR A 268 -2.41 5.97 -6.19
N PHE A 269 -3.49 6.61 -5.77
CA PHE A 269 -3.77 6.84 -4.36
C PHE A 269 -4.41 5.61 -3.70
N THR A 270 -5.00 4.70 -4.46
CA THR A 270 -5.44 3.37 -3.97
C THR A 270 -4.24 2.51 -3.61
N GLY A 271 -3.17 2.53 -4.41
CA GLY A 271 -1.98 1.71 -4.15
C GLY A 271 -2.25 0.20 -4.21
N SER A 272 -1.51 -0.65 -3.48
CA SER A 272 -0.48 -0.30 -2.48
C SER A 272 0.78 0.33 -3.10
N GLY A 273 1.69 0.86 -2.28
CA GLY A 273 2.93 1.48 -2.76
C GLY A 273 3.78 0.51 -3.61
N LEU A 274 3.82 -0.76 -3.25
CA LEU A 274 4.51 -1.78 -4.02
C LEU A 274 3.75 -2.16 -5.30
N PHE A 275 2.42 -2.24 -5.25
CA PHE A 275 1.61 -2.45 -6.45
C PHE A 275 1.87 -1.37 -7.48
N ASN A 276 1.85 -0.10 -7.06
CA ASN A 276 2.18 1.03 -7.93
C ASN A 276 3.59 0.92 -8.53
N GLN A 277 4.58 0.52 -7.73
CA GLN A 277 5.95 0.33 -8.22
C GLN A 277 6.02 -0.78 -9.27
N GLN A 278 5.39 -1.94 -9.02
CA GLN A 278 5.38 -3.07 -9.94
C GLN A 278 4.63 -2.74 -11.23
N MET A 279 3.46 -2.11 -11.13
CA MET A 279 2.66 -1.72 -12.29
C MET A 279 3.37 -0.67 -13.15
N ARG A 280 4.02 0.33 -12.54
CA ARG A 280 4.82 1.33 -13.28
C ARG A 280 6.04 0.71 -13.96
N GLN A 281 6.70 -0.24 -13.30
CA GLN A 281 7.81 -0.97 -13.90
C GLN A 281 7.35 -1.81 -15.10
N HIS A 282 6.22 -2.52 -14.97
CA HIS A 282 5.58 -3.25 -16.06
C HIS A 282 5.21 -2.32 -17.22
N ALA A 283 4.65 -1.14 -16.93
CA ALA A 283 4.32 -0.14 -17.94
C ALA A 283 5.56 0.27 -18.75
N VAL A 284 6.69 0.53 -18.09
CA VAL A 284 7.96 0.87 -18.76
C VAL A 284 8.43 -0.27 -19.68
N GLU A 285 8.31 -1.52 -19.23
CA GLU A 285 8.62 -2.72 -20.04
C GLU A 285 7.70 -2.84 -21.28
N HIS A 286 6.53 -2.20 -21.25
CA HIS A 286 5.55 -2.15 -22.34
C HIS A 286 5.55 -0.82 -23.09
N ASN A 287 6.61 0.00 -22.96
CA ASN A 287 6.76 1.31 -23.60
C ASN A 287 5.71 2.35 -23.16
N PHE A 288 5.32 2.35 -21.88
CA PHE A 288 4.49 3.38 -21.27
C PHE A 288 5.12 3.93 -20.00
N THR A 289 4.76 5.15 -19.63
CA THR A 289 5.03 5.71 -18.30
C THR A 289 3.71 6.11 -17.66
N ILE A 290 3.54 5.74 -16.39
CA ILE A 290 2.33 6.03 -15.61
C ILE A 290 2.75 6.86 -14.40
N ASN A 291 2.08 7.99 -14.20
CA ASN A 291 2.12 8.75 -12.96
C ASN A 291 0.69 8.98 -12.43
N GLU A 292 0.55 9.76 -11.36
CA GLU A 292 -0.75 10.08 -10.76
C GLU A 292 -1.66 10.96 -11.63
N TYR A 293 -1.18 11.45 -12.78
CA TYR A 293 -1.88 12.39 -13.64
C TYR A 293 -2.23 11.80 -15.01
N SER A 294 -1.40 10.90 -15.54
CA SER A 294 -1.55 10.38 -16.90
C SER A 294 -0.78 9.09 -17.11
N ILE A 295 -1.22 8.32 -18.11
CA ILE A 295 -0.42 7.32 -18.82
C ILE A 295 0.01 7.90 -20.16
N ARG A 296 1.27 7.71 -20.54
CA ARG A 296 1.88 8.23 -21.78
C ARG A 296 2.69 7.15 -22.47
N PRO A 297 2.63 7.02 -23.81
CA PRO A 297 3.53 6.15 -24.55
C PRO A 297 4.95 6.69 -24.48
N ILE A 298 5.94 5.81 -24.49
CA ILE A 298 7.36 6.13 -24.55
C ILE A 298 7.82 5.88 -25.98
N GLY A 299 8.23 6.94 -26.68
CA GLY A 299 8.76 6.82 -28.04
C GLY A 299 10.13 6.14 -28.07
N SER A 300 10.62 5.83 -29.28
CA SER A 300 11.94 5.19 -29.51
C SER A 300 13.14 5.94 -28.91
N ARG A 301 12.98 7.23 -28.61
CA ARG A 301 13.98 8.09 -27.96
C ARG A 301 13.89 8.12 -26.43
N GLY A 302 12.98 7.35 -25.82
CA GLY A 302 12.76 7.32 -24.37
C GLY A 302 11.96 8.50 -23.81
N THR A 303 11.49 9.42 -24.67
CA THR A 303 10.70 10.58 -24.27
C THR A 303 9.21 10.22 -24.17
N PRO A 304 8.52 10.59 -23.07
CA PRO A 304 7.07 10.45 -22.98
C PRO A 304 6.35 11.28 -24.05
N GLY A 305 5.42 10.66 -24.76
CA GLY A 305 4.51 11.33 -25.69
C GLY A 305 3.33 12.00 -24.98
N GLU A 306 2.28 12.27 -25.75
CA GLU A 306 1.05 12.89 -25.24
C GLU A 306 0.28 11.95 -24.29
N PRO A 307 -0.45 12.50 -23.30
CA PRO A 307 -1.36 11.73 -22.46
C PRO A 307 -2.39 10.96 -23.30
N LEU A 308 -2.59 9.69 -22.95
CA LEU A 308 -3.67 8.89 -23.53
C LEU A 308 -5.00 9.24 -22.83
N GLU A 309 -6.10 9.07 -23.55
CA GLU A 309 -7.43 9.19 -22.99
C GLU A 309 -7.69 8.04 -22.00
N VAL A 310 -8.21 8.39 -20.83
CA VAL A 310 -8.53 7.44 -19.74
C VAL A 310 -9.91 7.79 -19.19
N THR A 311 -10.84 6.86 -19.38
CA THR A 311 -12.25 6.96 -18.96
C THR A 311 -12.61 5.99 -17.84
N SER A 312 -11.68 5.08 -17.49
CA SER A 312 -11.80 4.15 -16.38
C SER A 312 -10.42 3.78 -15.82
N GLU A 313 -10.36 3.21 -14.60
CA GLU A 313 -9.11 2.60 -14.13
C GLU A 313 -8.67 1.46 -15.06
N LYS A 314 -9.62 0.68 -15.60
CA LYS A 314 -9.36 -0.47 -16.48
C LYS A 314 -8.63 -0.08 -17.77
N ASP A 315 -8.89 1.09 -18.33
CA ASP A 315 -8.19 1.57 -19.54
C ASP A 315 -6.67 1.60 -19.32
N ILE A 316 -6.23 2.00 -18.12
CA ILE A 316 -4.81 2.06 -17.74
C ILE A 316 -4.19 0.66 -17.75
N PHE A 317 -4.93 -0.36 -17.28
CA PHE A 317 -4.52 -1.75 -17.29
C PHE A 317 -4.47 -2.31 -18.72
N ASP A 318 -5.47 -1.99 -19.54
CA ASP A 318 -5.57 -2.44 -20.92
C ASP A 318 -4.41 -1.90 -21.77
N TYR A 319 -4.05 -0.61 -21.64
CA TYR A 319 -2.93 -0.02 -22.38
C TYR A 319 -1.60 -0.75 -22.17
N ILE A 320 -1.35 -1.23 -20.94
CA ILE A 320 -0.10 -1.91 -20.59
C ILE A 320 -0.22 -3.45 -20.68
N ASN A 321 -1.32 -3.97 -21.23
CA ASN A 321 -1.61 -5.40 -21.31
C ASN A 321 -1.46 -6.11 -19.95
N TYR A 322 -2.03 -5.52 -18.90
CA TYR A 322 -2.03 -6.08 -17.55
C TYR A 322 -3.46 -6.51 -17.18
N PRO A 323 -3.68 -7.71 -16.62
CA PRO A 323 -5.01 -8.11 -16.18
C PRO A 323 -5.57 -7.09 -15.18
N TYR A 324 -6.82 -6.68 -15.37
CA TYR A 324 -7.46 -5.76 -14.43
C TYR A 324 -7.47 -6.39 -13.03
N LYS A 325 -7.13 -5.56 -12.03
CA LYS A 325 -7.12 -5.94 -10.63
C LYS A 325 -8.03 -5.01 -9.85
N GLU A 326 -9.03 -5.60 -9.22
CA GLU A 326 -9.89 -4.87 -8.30
C GLU A 326 -9.07 -4.30 -7.13
N PRO A 327 -9.48 -3.20 -6.49
CA PRO A 327 -8.73 -2.58 -5.41
C PRO A 327 -8.25 -3.56 -4.31
N HIS A 328 -9.09 -4.53 -3.92
CA HIS A 328 -8.76 -5.52 -2.89
C HIS A 328 -7.68 -6.53 -3.32
N GLU A 329 -7.50 -6.76 -4.62
CA GLU A 329 -6.45 -7.60 -5.18
C GLU A 329 -5.09 -6.89 -5.28
N ARG A 330 -5.04 -5.58 -5.00
CA ARG A 330 -3.81 -4.76 -5.07
C ARG A 330 -3.03 -4.76 -3.75
N ASN A 331 -3.50 -5.51 -2.76
CA ASN A 331 -2.81 -5.74 -1.50
C ASN A 331 -1.66 -6.74 -1.72
N ILE A 332 -0.50 -6.24 -2.15
CA ILE A 332 0.75 -7.03 -2.18
C ILE A 332 1.42 -7.06 -0.78
N GLU A 333 0.62 -7.01 0.28
CA GLU A 333 1.12 -6.91 1.66
C GLU A 333 1.50 -8.29 2.24
N LEU A 334 2.45 -8.25 3.17
CA LEU A 334 3.00 -9.41 3.87
C LEU A 334 1.93 -9.99 4.79
N GLY A 335 1.26 -11.07 4.37
CA GLY A 335 0.49 -11.92 5.28
C GLY A 335 -0.90 -12.34 4.81
N HIS A 336 -1.43 -11.77 3.74
CA HIS A 336 -2.70 -12.24 3.17
C HIS A 336 -2.40 -12.97 1.88
N GLY A 337 -2.16 -14.29 2.01
CA GLY A 337 -2.32 -15.17 0.87
C GLY A 337 -3.75 -15.01 0.40
N SER A 338 -3.94 -14.40 -0.75
CA SER A 338 -5.19 -14.53 -1.48
C SER A 338 -5.40 -16.03 -1.63
N THR A 339 -6.43 -16.57 -0.97
CA THR A 339 -7.05 -17.80 -1.45
C THR A 339 -7.57 -17.46 -2.84
N VAL A 340 -6.71 -17.65 -3.83
CA VAL A 340 -7.20 -17.88 -5.18
C VAL A 340 -7.96 -19.18 -5.03
N ASP A 341 -9.29 -19.08 -5.08
CA ASP A 341 -10.13 -20.25 -5.32
C ASP A 341 -9.50 -20.95 -6.51
N GLN A 342 -8.96 -22.14 -6.25
CA GLN A 342 -8.62 -23.04 -7.32
C GLN A 342 -9.96 -23.35 -7.98
N GLU A 343 -10.28 -22.64 -9.07
CA GLU A 343 -11.19 -23.18 -10.06
C GLU A 343 -10.60 -24.52 -10.45
N GLU A 344 -11.25 -25.58 -9.97
CA GLU A 344 -11.12 -26.92 -10.51
C GLU A 344 -11.14 -26.77 -12.03
N ILE A 345 -10.02 -27.15 -12.66
CA ILE A 345 -10.01 -27.44 -14.08
C ILE A 345 -10.91 -28.67 -14.23
N VAL A 346 -12.21 -28.44 -14.38
CA VAL A 346 -13.16 -29.45 -14.82
C VAL A 346 -12.79 -29.72 -16.26
N GLU A 347 -12.07 -30.82 -16.48
CA GLU A 347 -11.87 -31.35 -17.83
C GLU A 347 -13.24 -31.45 -18.52
N PRO A 348 -13.40 -30.95 -19.76
CA PRO A 348 -14.66 -31.04 -20.45
C PRO A 348 -15.04 -32.52 -20.59
N THR A 349 -16.17 -32.88 -19.99
CA THR A 349 -16.78 -34.20 -20.16
C THR A 349 -17.00 -34.46 -21.65
N PRO A 350 -16.52 -35.60 -22.19
CA PRO A 350 -16.78 -35.91 -23.59
C PRO A 350 -18.29 -36.10 -23.80
N PRO A 351 -18.85 -35.64 -24.93
CA PRO A 351 -20.27 -35.78 -25.19
C PRO A 351 -20.65 -37.26 -25.24
N PHE A 352 -21.69 -37.62 -24.49
CA PHE A 352 -22.31 -38.95 -24.49
C PHE A 352 -22.65 -39.39 -25.92
N PRO A 353 -22.45 -40.68 -26.28
CA PRO A 353 -22.86 -41.21 -27.56
C PRO A 353 -24.39 -41.34 -27.63
N PRO A 354 -25.00 -41.21 -28.82
CA PRO A 354 -26.43 -41.38 -28.98
C PRO A 354 -26.86 -42.81 -28.66
N THR A 355 -27.96 -42.91 -27.94
CA THR A 355 -28.69 -44.13 -27.57
C THR A 355 -29.01 -44.98 -28.79
N ALA A 356 -28.51 -46.22 -28.80
CA ALA A 356 -28.93 -47.26 -29.72
C ALA A 356 -30.30 -47.81 -29.27
N GLU A 357 -31.33 -47.61 -30.10
CA GLU A 357 -32.59 -48.32 -29.97
C GLU A 357 -32.37 -49.82 -30.22
N GLY A 358 -32.78 -50.62 -29.25
CA GLY A 358 -32.79 -52.08 -29.35
C GLY A 358 -33.99 -52.56 -30.18
N GLY A 359 -33.71 -53.45 -31.12
CA GLY A 359 -34.72 -54.17 -31.88
C GLY A 359 -34.16 -55.43 -32.52
N GLY A 360 -33.90 -56.47 -31.71
CA GLY A 360 -33.80 -57.87 -32.16
C GLY A 360 -34.87 -58.66 -31.41
N LEU A 361 -35.80 -59.35 -32.06
CA LEU A 361 -35.72 -60.66 -32.78
C LEU A 361 -36.94 -61.48 -32.28
N PRO A 362 -37.34 -62.66 -32.80
CA PRO A 362 -36.94 -63.45 -33.99
C PRO A 362 -38.20 -64.04 -34.74
N PRO A 363 -38.18 -65.25 -35.37
CA PRO A 363 -37.30 -65.83 -36.41
C PRO A 363 -38.08 -66.25 -37.68
N GLY A 364 -37.40 -66.56 -38.80
CA GLY A 364 -38.06 -67.36 -39.86
C GLY A 364 -37.32 -67.59 -41.18
N ARG A 365 -36.69 -68.78 -41.28
CA ARG A 365 -36.54 -69.67 -42.46
C ARG A 365 -35.85 -69.18 -43.76
N LEU A 366 -34.70 -69.81 -44.02
CA LEU A 366 -34.42 -70.67 -45.19
C LEU A 366 -35.21 -70.40 -46.48
N CYS A 367 -34.54 -69.87 -47.50
CA CYS A 367 -34.15 -70.56 -48.75
C CYS A 367 -33.17 -69.68 -49.53
#